data_AF-A0A1C0ZZ82-F1
#
_entry.id   AF-A0A1C0ZZ82-F1
#
_cell.length_a   1.000
_cell.length_b   1.000
_cell.length_c   1.000
_cell.angle_alpha   90.00
_cell.angle_beta   90.00
_cell.angle_gamma   90.00
#
_symmetry.space_group_name_H-M   'P 1'
#
loop_
_entity.id
_entity.type
_entity.pdbx_description
1 polymer ?
#
loop_
_entity_poly.entity_id
_entity_poly.type
_entity_poly.pdbx_seq_one_letter_code
_entity_poly.pdbx_strand_id
1 'polypeptide(L)' 'MDITPQEEAMIKAFRESEFPPLYVLIRVRNDMANDIGNVEEGQRDAIVKTLEKYIGPLWADYHDGKQSRS' A
#
# COMPACT_ATOMS: atom_id res chain seq x y z
N MET A 1 12.28 11.43 8.11
CA MET A 1 12.50 10.15 8.80
C MET A 1 13.20 9.26 7.80
N ASP A 2 14.40 8.81 8.14
CA ASP A 2 15.21 7.97 7.26
C ASP A 2 14.61 6.56 7.21
N ILE A 3 14.48 6.05 6.00
CA ILE A 3 13.88 4.73 5.74
C ILE A 3 14.83 3.67 6.30
N THR A 4 14.31 2.75 7.10
CA THR A 4 15.11 1.69 7.70
C THR A 4 15.55 0.68 6.63
N PRO A 5 16.66 -0.06 6.86
CA PRO A 5 17.10 -1.10 5.94
C PRO A 5 16.04 -2.18 5.68
N GLN A 6 15.18 -2.47 6.67
CA GLN A 6 14.05 -3.40 6.50
C GLN A 6 12.98 -2.83 5.55
N GLU A 7 12.62 -1.57 5.70
CA GLU A 7 11.66 -0.88 4.83
C GLU A 7 12.20 -0.78 3.40
N GLU A 8 13.50 -0.52 3.24
CA GLU A 8 14.17 -0.45 1.95
C GLU A 8 14.16 -1.82 1.21
N ALA A 9 14.43 -2.91 1.93
CA ALA A 9 14.34 -4.27 1.40
C ALA A 9 12.90 -4.64 0.99
N MET A 10 11.92 -4.23 1.78
CA MET A 10 10.51 -4.45 1.50
C MET A 10 10.05 -3.67 0.25
N ILE A 11 10.43 -2.40 0.12
CA ILE A 11 10.16 -1.57 -1.06
C ILE A 11 10.79 -2.18 -2.31
N LYS A 12 12.02 -2.71 -2.22
CA LYS A 12 12.70 -3.38 -3.31
C LYS A 12 11.95 -4.64 -3.76
N ALA A 13 11.53 -5.50 -2.82
CA ALA A 13 10.76 -6.70 -3.13
C ALA A 13 9.43 -6.37 -3.83
N PHE A 14 8.74 -5.29 -3.43
CA PHE A 14 7.52 -4.84 -4.09
C PHE A 14 7.74 -4.30 -5.50
N ARG A 15 8.91 -3.69 -5.79
CA ARG A 15 9.27 -3.22 -7.12
C ARG A 15 9.69 -4.35 -8.06
N GLU A 16 10.32 -5.39 -7.51
CA GLU A 16 10.80 -6.57 -8.27
C GLU A 16 9.70 -7.60 -8.49
N SER A 17 8.67 -7.64 -7.65
CA SER A 17 7.44 -8.35 -7.98
C SER A 17 6.71 -7.58 -9.07
N GLU A 18 6.41 -8.21 -10.22
CA GLU A 18 5.61 -7.63 -11.31
C GLU A 18 4.18 -7.24 -10.89
N PHE A 19 3.80 -7.47 -9.62
CA PHE A 19 2.64 -6.87 -9.01
C PHE A 19 2.93 -5.42 -8.63
N PRO A 20 2.22 -4.43 -9.20
CA PRO A 20 2.45 -3.04 -8.85
C PRO A 20 2.30 -2.90 -7.34
N PRO A 21 3.25 -2.28 -6.63
CA PRO A 21 3.19 -2.05 -5.18
C PRO A 21 1.83 -1.53 -4.71
N LEU A 22 1.18 -0.72 -5.56
CA LEU A 22 -0.18 -0.22 -5.39
C LEU A 22 -1.25 -1.33 -5.28
N TYR A 23 -1.21 -2.34 -6.15
CA TYR A 23 -2.18 -3.44 -6.13
C TYR A 23 -2.06 -4.28 -4.86
N VAL A 24 -0.83 -4.54 -4.41
CA VAL A 24 -0.58 -5.26 -3.16
C VAL A 24 -1.11 -4.46 -1.96
N LEU A 25 -0.83 -3.15 -1.92
CA LEU A 25 -1.33 -2.28 -0.85
C LEU A 25 -2.86 -2.20 -0.83
N ILE A 26 -3.51 -2.12 -1.99
CA ILE A 26 -4.98 -2.15 -2.11
C ILE A 26 -5.54 -3.48 -1.60
N ARG A 27 -4.92 -4.61 -1.97
CA ARG A 27 -5.34 -5.93 -1.50
C ARG A 27 -5.23 -6.04 0.02
N VAL A 28 -4.07 -5.69 0.59
CA VAL A 28 -3.86 -5.73 2.05
C VAL A 28 -4.85 -4.80 2.76
N ARG A 29 -5.11 -3.60 2.23
CA ARG A 29 -6.13 -2.69 2.78
C ARG A 29 -7.51 -3.32 2.79
N ASN A 30 -7.90 -4.02 1.72
CA ASN A 30 -9.20 -4.69 1.62
C ASN A 30 -9.29 -5.91 2.53
N ASP A 31 -8.24 -6.72 2.62
CA ASP A 31 -8.20 -7.88 3.52
C ASP A 31 -8.32 -7.42 4.98
N MET A 32 -7.58 -6.37 5.37
CA MET A 32 -7.67 -5.79 6.73
C MET A 32 -9.03 -5.17 7.02
N ALA A 33 -9.62 -4.43 6.07
CA ALA A 33 -10.94 -3.82 6.26
C ALA A 33 -12.06 -4.86 6.48
N ASN A 34 -11.89 -6.07 5.96
CA ASN A 34 -12.85 -7.17 6.12
C ASN A 34 -12.48 -8.14 7.27
N ASP A 35 -11.35 -7.94 7.95
CA ASP A 35 -10.98 -8.76 9.10
C ASP A 35 -11.79 -8.35 10.34
N ILE A 36 -12.78 -9.16 10.66
CA ILE A 36 -13.67 -9.00 11.82
C ILE A 36 -13.32 -9.94 12.97
N GLY A 37 -12.29 -10.79 12.82
CA GLY A 37 -12.03 -11.90 13.73
C GLY A 37 -10.66 -11.91 14.40
N ASN A 38 -9.63 -11.33 13.76
CA ASN A 38 -8.25 -11.45 14.24
C ASN A 38 -7.67 -10.13 14.76
N VAL A 39 -8.23 -8.99 14.38
CA VAL A 39 -7.71 -7.67 14.74
C VAL A 39 -8.81 -6.86 15.42
N GLU A 40 -8.45 -6.19 16.52
CA GLU A 40 -9.35 -5.26 17.19
C GLU A 40 -9.77 -4.14 16.23
N GLU A 41 -11.05 -3.77 16.25
CA GLU A 41 -11.63 -2.76 15.37
C GLU A 41 -10.86 -1.43 15.34
N GLY A 42 -10.45 -0.90 16.50
CA GLY A 42 -9.68 0.33 16.57
C GLY A 42 -8.29 0.24 15.90
N GLN A 43 -7.62 -0.91 16.05
CA GLN A 43 -6.34 -1.17 15.40
C GLN A 43 -6.50 -1.39 13.90
N ARG A 44 -7.52 -2.15 13.50
CA ARG A 44 -7.87 -2.36 12.09
C ARG A 44 -8.10 -1.03 11.38
N ASP A 45 -8.91 -0.15 11.96
CA ASP A 45 -9.22 1.15 11.39
C ASP A 45 -7.97 2.04 11.27
N ALA A 46 -7.07 1.99 12.26
CA ALA A 46 -5.80 2.71 12.21
C ALA A 46 -4.89 2.20 11.08
N ILE A 47 -4.84 0.87 10.88
CA ILE A 47 -4.08 0.24 9.80
C ILE A 47 -4.67 0.60 8.44
N VAL A 48 -6.00 0.48 8.27
CA VAL A 48 -6.69 0.83 7.02
C VAL A 48 -6.44 2.29 6.64
N LYS A 49 -6.63 3.23 7.58
CA LYS A 49 -6.35 4.66 7.35
C LYS A 49 -4.89 4.92 6.98
N THR A 50 -3.97 4.17 7.55
CA THR A 50 -2.54 4.29 7.25
C THR A 50 -2.26 3.81 5.83
N LEU A 51 -2.83 2.66 5.42
CA LEU A 51 -2.70 2.14 4.06
C LEU A 51 -3.31 3.10 3.02
N GLU A 52 -4.46 3.70 3.31
CA GLU A 52 -5.10 4.69 2.43
C GLU A 52 -4.22 5.91 2.15
N LYS A 53 -3.46 6.38 3.15
CA LYS A 53 -2.50 7.50 2.98
C LYS A 53 -1.37 7.17 2.01
N TYR A 54 -0.97 5.90 1.91
CA TYR A 54 0.06 5.46 0.96
C TYR A 54 -0.52 5.10 -0.41
N ILE A 55 -1.73 4.52 -0.45
CA ILE A 55 -2.41 4.15 -1.70
C ILE A 55 -2.76 5.39 -2.53
N GLY A 56 -3.27 6.45 -1.90
CA GLY A 56 -3.73 7.66 -2.61
C GLY A 56 -2.68 8.26 -3.55
N PRO A 57 -1.49 8.64 -3.06
CA PRO A 57 -0.40 9.15 -3.90
C PRO A 57 0.07 8.16 -4.96
N LEU A 58 0.24 6.88 -4.61
CA LEU A 58 0.67 5.85 -5.56
C LEU A 58 -0.34 5.63 -6.69
N TRP A 59 -1.64 5.77 -6.39
CA TRP A 59 -2.72 5.73 -7.37
C TRP A 59 -2.68 6.93 -8.31
N ALA A 60 -2.47 8.14 -7.77
CA ALA A 60 -2.31 9.35 -8.56
C ALA A 60 -1.09 9.25 -9.50
N ASP A 61 0.07 8.87 -8.98
CA ASP A 61 1.32 8.70 -9.76
C ASP A 61 1.17 7.64 -10.87
N TYR A 62 0.46 6.54 -10.60
CA TYR A 62 0.15 5.51 -11.59
C TYR A 62 -0.72 6.04 -12.74
N HIS A 63 -1.68 6.90 -12.44
CA HIS A 63 -2.56 7.50 -13.45
C HIS A 63 -1.88 8.64 -14.23
N ASP A 64 -1.08 9.47 -13.59
CA ASP A 64 -0.31 10.55 -14.25
C ASP A 64 0.83 10.00 -15.11
N GLY A 65 1.47 8.91 -14.66
CA GLY A 65 2.45 8.15 -15.45
C GLY A 65 1.87 7.49 -16.71
N LYS A 66 0.55 7.29 -16.76
CA LYS A 66 -0.17 6.86 -17.97
C LYS A 66 -0.51 8.01 -18.91
N GLN A 67 -0.75 9.22 -18.41
CA GLN A 67 -1.00 10.40 -19.26
C GLN A 67 0.27 10.93 -19.94
N SER A 68 1.44 10.73 -19.33
CA SER A 68 2.73 11.15 -19.90
C SER A 68 3.31 10.18 -20.93
N ARG A 69 2.68 9.01 -21.12
CA ARG A 69 3.04 8.00 -22.15
C ARG A 69 2.02 7.89 -23.29
N SER A 70 1.05 8.80 -23.37
CA SER A 70 0.05 8.88 -24.46
C SER A 70 0.33 10.03 -25.41
#